data_AF-A0A067SE76-F1
#
_entry.id   AF-A0A067SE76-F1
#
_cell.length_a   1.000
_cell.length_b   1.000
_cell.length_c   1.000
_cell.angle_alpha   90.00
_cell.angle_beta   90.00
_cell.angle_gamma   90.00
#
_symmetry.space_group_name_H-M   'P 1'
#
loop_
_entity.id
_entity.type
_entity.pdbx_description
1 polymer ?
#
loop_
_entity_poly.entity_id
_entity_poly.type
_entity_poly.pdbx_seq_one_letter_code
_entity_poly.pdbx_strand_id
1 'polypeptide(L)'
;MPTVPYFQRVGEKKWGVSPKASLFSLRDLTIGKVDMKQCTLGVGENRDFGTLSSDGEFVFSFATSDYRKNKEIAIDFYYKTKVVHRVTLIPSHSSVEDQVIIKDIDGETRSDKYLQLMKENVNIVIRVARTSDLSFSTYVNNEFISKVRSLAPKKMWKNKVTVASIGFSDSEREVIVTFAAFNEEFETTANNETQMIEPQHQEGAEGQQAESPEADREKAVEAREKAVEVKEKAVEVKEKAVGEQKKLLEESMKDVEERGKATARLEKVVAELQKSLEEKEKALEDREKTLNRGSGDGDVDTERKATSSSSVNPPDADIIKLSATVAWPRAIRHVLGASPADTLERRHDTLMQEWVLARGDDISSNAYDFFVYSHGVAWFKVVVENATQASLMLIMERHVVIMEVLA
;
A
#
# COMPACT_ATOMS: atom_id res chain seq x y z
N MET A 1 10.07 -33.29 47.67
CA MET A 1 9.33 -33.89 46.53
C MET A 1 7.85 -33.89 46.89
N PRO A 2 7.00 -33.29 46.05
CA PRO A 2 6.07 -34.13 45.29
C PRO A 2 5.94 -33.74 43.81
N THR A 3 5.95 -34.79 43.00
CA THR A 3 5.14 -35.11 41.81
C THR A 3 4.55 -33.99 40.94
N VAL A 4 5.08 -33.92 39.72
CA VAL A 4 4.56 -33.25 38.52
C VAL A 4 3.37 -34.04 37.93
N PRO A 5 2.34 -33.39 37.38
CA PRO A 5 1.47 -34.02 36.39
C PRO A 5 1.84 -33.60 34.96
N TYR A 6 2.19 -34.63 34.19
CA TYR A 6 2.20 -34.72 32.72
C TYR A 6 0.78 -34.56 32.16
N PHE A 7 0.61 -33.85 31.04
CA PHE A 7 -0.43 -33.97 30.00
C PHE A 7 -0.25 -32.77 29.03
N GLN A 8 -0.42 -32.80 27.71
CA GLN A 8 -0.86 -33.79 26.74
C GLN A 8 -0.43 -33.30 25.35
N ARG A 9 0.05 -34.21 24.49
CA ARG A 9 0.47 -33.94 23.11
C ARG A 9 -0.78 -33.60 22.26
N VAL A 10 -0.88 -32.37 21.76
CA VAL A 10 -1.92 -31.95 20.81
C VAL A 10 -1.57 -32.48 19.42
N GLY A 11 -2.52 -33.17 18.78
CA GLY A 11 -2.32 -33.92 17.54
C GLY A 11 -2.06 -33.02 16.33
N GLU A 12 -1.15 -33.48 15.47
CA GLU A 12 -0.93 -32.96 14.12
C GLU A 12 -2.17 -33.19 13.26
N LYS A 13 -2.88 -32.12 12.90
CA LYS A 13 -3.87 -32.17 11.81
C LYS A 13 -3.13 -32.11 10.47
N LYS A 14 -3.13 -33.22 9.75
CA LYS A 14 -2.72 -33.27 8.34
C LYS A 14 -3.78 -32.59 7.49
N TRP A 15 -3.39 -31.54 6.77
CA TRP A 15 -4.23 -30.87 5.77
C TRP A 15 -4.31 -31.74 4.51
N GLY A 16 -5.52 -32.24 4.21
CA GLY A 16 -5.79 -33.01 3.01
C GLY A 16 -5.99 -32.10 1.80
N VAL A 17 -5.27 -32.37 0.72
CA VAL A 17 -5.40 -31.67 -0.57
C VAL A 17 -6.53 -32.31 -1.37
N SER A 18 -7.56 -31.55 -1.75
CA SER A 18 -8.50 -31.95 -2.79
C SER A 18 -8.98 -30.71 -3.57
N PRO A 19 -8.78 -30.61 -4.89
CA PRO A 19 -9.24 -29.48 -5.67
C PRO A 19 -10.62 -29.79 -6.28
N LYS A 20 -11.63 -29.00 -5.91
CA LYS A 20 -12.78 -28.72 -6.77
C LYS A 20 -12.76 -27.23 -7.08
N ALA A 21 -12.49 -26.91 -8.34
CA ALA A 21 -12.42 -25.54 -8.83
C ALA A 21 -13.83 -24.92 -8.89
N SER A 22 -14.00 -23.81 -8.19
CA SER A 22 -15.15 -22.90 -8.30
C SER A 22 -14.69 -21.65 -9.04
N LEU A 23 -15.49 -21.15 -9.97
CA LEU A 23 -15.21 -19.96 -10.80
C LEU A 23 -15.31 -18.67 -9.97
N PHE A 24 -14.30 -17.80 -10.06
CA PHE A 24 -14.29 -16.50 -9.37
C PHE A 24 -13.76 -15.35 -10.25
N SER A 25 -14.23 -14.14 -9.93
CA SER A 25 -13.89 -12.88 -10.60
C SER A 25 -12.50 -12.39 -10.20
N LEU A 26 -11.55 -12.45 -11.13
CA LEU A 26 -10.27 -11.72 -11.05
C LEU A 26 -10.43 -10.32 -11.65
N ARG A 27 -9.78 -9.33 -11.04
CA ARG A 27 -9.45 -8.07 -11.72
C ARG A 27 -7.93 -7.96 -11.71
N ASP A 28 -7.34 -8.21 -12.87
CA ASP A 28 -5.90 -8.00 -13.08
C ASP A 28 -5.69 -6.52 -13.41
N LEU A 29 -4.76 -5.87 -12.71
CA LEU A 29 -4.33 -4.52 -13.01
C LEU A 29 -2.80 -4.51 -13.12
N THR A 30 -2.31 -4.50 -14.35
CA THR A 30 -0.88 -4.37 -14.62
C THR A 30 -0.54 -2.87 -14.74
N ILE A 31 0.23 -2.34 -13.79
CA ILE A 31 0.75 -0.97 -13.85
C ILE A 31 2.29 -1.08 -13.92
N GLY A 32 2.86 -0.97 -15.12
CA GLY A 32 4.30 -1.18 -15.34
C GLY A 32 4.75 -2.64 -15.18
N LYS A 33 6.01 -2.88 -14.73
CA LYS A 33 6.57 -4.23 -14.43
C LYS A 33 6.03 -4.86 -13.13
N VAL A 34 4.97 -4.31 -12.56
CA VAL A 34 4.38 -4.75 -11.30
C VAL A 34 3.08 -5.51 -11.61
N ASP A 35 3.08 -6.79 -11.27
CA ASP A 35 1.87 -7.61 -11.31
C ASP A 35 1.11 -7.41 -10.00
N MET A 36 0.07 -6.57 -10.05
CA MET A 36 -0.84 -6.37 -8.93
C MET A 36 -2.11 -7.19 -9.14
N LYS A 37 -2.46 -8.00 -8.14
CA LYS A 37 -3.68 -8.80 -8.12
C LYS A 37 -4.44 -8.54 -6.83
N GLN A 38 -5.71 -8.19 -6.96
CA GLN A 38 -6.63 -8.16 -5.84
C GLN A 38 -7.46 -9.44 -5.86
N CYS A 39 -7.54 -10.13 -4.72
CA CYS A 39 -8.40 -11.30 -4.59
C CYS A 39 -9.25 -11.24 -3.33
N THR A 40 -10.46 -11.78 -3.44
CA THR A 40 -11.32 -12.10 -2.30
C THR A 40 -11.18 -13.58 -2.01
N LEU A 41 -10.95 -13.94 -0.75
CA LEU A 41 -10.74 -15.32 -0.31
C LEU A 41 -11.90 -15.75 0.57
N GLY A 42 -12.53 -16.88 0.19
CA GLY A 42 -13.62 -17.49 0.95
C GLY A 42 -13.12 -18.37 2.09
N VAL A 43 -14.09 -18.84 2.90
CA VAL A 43 -13.87 -19.68 4.07
C VAL A 43 -13.14 -20.98 3.72
N GLY A 44 -11.98 -21.23 4.35
CA GLY A 44 -11.22 -22.48 4.19
C GLY A 44 -10.55 -22.66 2.83
N GLU A 45 -10.52 -21.62 2.00
CA GLU A 45 -9.86 -21.65 0.70
C GLU A 45 -8.39 -21.25 0.84
N ASN A 46 -7.49 -22.08 0.31
CA ASN A 46 -6.15 -21.65 -0.07
C ASN A 46 -6.21 -21.20 -1.53
N ARG A 47 -5.68 -20.02 -1.84
CA ARG A 47 -5.48 -19.60 -3.22
C ARG A 47 -4.02 -19.47 -3.58
N ASP A 48 -3.73 -20.03 -4.74
CA ASP A 48 -2.49 -19.79 -5.46
C ASP A 48 -2.65 -18.53 -6.30
N PHE A 49 -1.72 -17.57 -6.18
CA PHE A 49 -1.74 -16.34 -6.99
C PHE A 49 -1.20 -16.55 -8.43
N GLY A 50 -1.04 -17.81 -8.83
CA GLY A 50 -0.50 -18.23 -10.12
C GLY A 50 1.02 -18.38 -10.11
N THR A 51 1.56 -18.73 -11.29
CA THR A 51 3.01 -18.85 -11.48
C THR A 51 3.66 -17.47 -11.53
N LEU A 52 4.27 -17.06 -10.43
CA LEU A 52 4.98 -15.78 -10.30
C LEU A 52 6.47 -16.07 -10.43
N SER A 53 7.04 -15.91 -11.61
CA SER A 53 8.49 -16.13 -11.81
C SER A 53 9.28 -14.90 -11.35
N SER A 54 9.21 -14.57 -10.05
CA SER A 54 9.89 -13.42 -9.48
C SER A 54 11.02 -13.81 -8.53
N ASP A 55 12.18 -13.15 -8.73
CA ASP A 55 13.30 -13.18 -7.79
C ASP A 55 13.22 -12.00 -6.79
N GLY A 56 12.19 -11.16 -6.85
CA GLY A 56 12.12 -9.91 -6.10
C GLY A 56 11.24 -9.94 -4.85
N GLU A 57 10.45 -8.89 -4.68
CA GLU A 57 9.67 -8.63 -3.46
C GLU A 57 8.20 -9.02 -3.64
N PHE A 58 7.61 -9.52 -2.56
CA PHE A 58 6.19 -9.86 -2.48
C PHE A 58 5.55 -9.03 -1.39
N VAL A 59 4.43 -8.38 -1.70
CA VAL A 59 3.70 -7.53 -0.77
C VAL A 59 2.27 -8.03 -0.66
N PHE A 60 1.85 -8.32 0.57
CA PHE A 60 0.48 -8.69 0.92
C PHE A 60 -0.09 -7.60 1.82
N SER A 61 -1.32 -7.18 1.54
CA SER A 61 -2.03 -6.23 2.39
C SER A 61 -3.47 -6.64 2.62
N PHE A 62 -3.91 -6.54 3.87
CA PHE A 62 -5.28 -6.81 4.30
C PHE A 62 -5.60 -6.00 5.55
N ALA A 63 -6.89 -5.77 5.81
CA ALA A 63 -7.34 -4.97 6.95
C ALA A 63 -7.02 -5.65 8.29
N THR A 64 -6.55 -4.90 9.30
CA THR A 64 -6.35 -5.44 10.65
C THR A 64 -7.63 -6.03 11.22
N SER A 65 -8.80 -5.45 10.91
CA SER A 65 -10.09 -5.98 11.34
C SER A 65 -10.36 -7.40 10.86
N ASP A 66 -9.86 -7.77 9.69
CA ASP A 66 -10.06 -9.12 9.15
C ASP A 66 -9.02 -10.07 9.71
N TYR A 67 -7.78 -9.62 9.88
CA TYR A 67 -6.76 -10.37 10.61
C TYR A 67 -7.23 -10.81 12.00
N ARG A 68 -7.78 -9.89 12.80
CA ARG A 68 -8.22 -10.15 14.18
C ARG A 68 -9.31 -11.21 14.30
N LYS A 69 -10.07 -11.45 13.23
CA LYS A 69 -11.15 -12.44 13.20
C LYS A 69 -10.66 -13.85 12.87
N ASN A 70 -9.42 -13.98 12.38
CA ASN A 70 -8.84 -15.28 12.04
C ASN A 70 -8.04 -15.83 13.21
N LYS A 71 -7.82 -17.15 13.25
CA LYS A 71 -6.92 -17.74 14.25
C LYS A 71 -5.48 -17.72 13.80
N GLU A 72 -5.27 -17.79 12.49
CA GLU A 72 -3.95 -17.85 11.87
C GLU A 72 -4.06 -17.36 10.43
N ILE A 73 -3.07 -16.62 9.97
CA ILE A 73 -2.84 -16.35 8.55
C ILE A 73 -1.49 -16.94 8.18
N ALA A 74 -1.44 -17.75 7.13
CA ALA A 74 -0.21 -18.32 6.60
C ALA A 74 0.04 -17.78 5.19
N ILE A 75 1.27 -17.31 4.94
CA ILE A 75 1.76 -16.94 3.61
C ILE A 75 2.86 -17.93 3.25
N ASP A 76 2.60 -18.71 2.21
CA ASP A 76 3.51 -19.76 1.76
C ASP A 76 4.10 -19.41 0.39
N PHE A 77 5.41 -19.51 0.30
CA PHE A 77 6.15 -19.40 -0.95
C PHE A 77 6.60 -20.79 -1.36
N TYR A 78 6.32 -21.17 -2.60
CA TYR A 78 6.64 -22.48 -3.13
C TYR A 78 7.65 -22.37 -4.27
N TYR A 79 8.52 -23.38 -4.33
CA TYR A 79 9.20 -23.77 -5.54
C TYR A 79 8.71 -25.16 -5.96
N LYS A 80 8.05 -25.24 -7.12
CA LYS A 80 7.29 -26.42 -7.55
C LYS A 80 6.25 -26.77 -6.48
N THR A 81 6.41 -27.91 -5.81
CA THR A 81 5.50 -28.42 -4.79
C THR A 81 6.04 -28.28 -3.36
N LYS A 82 7.22 -27.66 -3.19
CA LYS A 82 7.89 -27.53 -1.89
C LYS A 82 7.76 -26.11 -1.37
N VAL A 83 7.31 -25.96 -0.13
CA VAL A 83 7.36 -24.69 0.61
C VAL A 83 8.83 -24.34 0.82
N VAL A 84 9.25 -23.15 0.41
CA VAL A 84 10.61 -22.63 0.57
C VAL A 84 10.71 -21.57 1.67
N HIS A 85 9.59 -20.95 2.02
CA HIS A 85 9.45 -19.96 3.10
C HIS A 85 7.98 -19.88 3.55
N ARG A 86 7.75 -19.80 4.86
CA ARG A 86 6.41 -19.64 5.45
C ARG A 86 6.40 -18.52 6.49
N VAL A 87 5.49 -17.58 6.34
CA VAL A 87 5.21 -16.55 7.33
C VAL A 87 3.84 -16.83 7.93
N THR A 88 3.79 -17.05 9.24
CA THR A 88 2.57 -17.29 9.99
C THR A 88 2.31 -16.12 10.94
N LEU A 89 1.12 -15.54 10.87
CA LEU A 89 0.64 -14.52 11.80
C LEU A 89 -0.45 -15.11 12.69
N ILE A 90 -0.30 -14.97 14.00
CA ILE A 90 -1.28 -15.41 14.98
C ILE A 90 -1.76 -14.18 15.75
N PRO A 91 -3.01 -13.72 15.52
CA PRO A 91 -3.56 -12.60 16.25
C PRO A 91 -3.73 -12.97 17.72
N SER A 92 -3.32 -12.06 18.60
CA SER A 92 -3.62 -12.17 20.01
C SER A 92 -5.05 -11.68 20.28
N HIS A 93 -5.87 -12.58 20.80
CA HIS A 93 -7.21 -12.25 21.28
C HIS A 93 -7.20 -11.54 22.64
N SER A 94 -6.06 -11.53 23.34
CA SER A 94 -5.91 -10.97 24.69
C SER A 94 -5.24 -9.58 24.73
N SER A 95 -5.15 -8.91 23.58
CA SER A 95 -4.92 -7.46 23.42
C SER A 95 -3.53 -6.88 23.70
N VAL A 96 -2.51 -7.68 24.06
CA VAL A 96 -1.18 -7.09 24.36
C VAL A 96 -0.26 -7.10 23.14
N GLU A 97 -0.02 -8.25 22.50
CA GLU A 97 0.91 -8.33 21.36
C GLU A 97 0.52 -9.48 20.42
N ASP A 98 0.64 -9.27 19.12
CA ASP A 98 0.45 -10.29 18.10
C ASP A 98 1.72 -11.10 17.87
N GLN A 99 1.56 -12.37 17.55
CA GLN A 99 2.71 -13.23 17.32
C GLN A 99 2.96 -13.39 15.81
N VAL A 100 4.18 -13.12 15.40
CA VAL A 100 4.68 -13.39 14.04
C VAL A 100 5.70 -14.51 14.11
N ILE A 101 5.32 -15.65 13.57
CA ILE A 101 6.13 -16.86 13.52
C ILE A 101 6.61 -17.05 12.09
N ILE A 102 7.93 -17.13 11.90
CA ILE A 102 8.51 -17.48 10.60
C ILE A 102 9.06 -18.89 10.71
N LYS A 103 8.53 -19.76 9.86
CA LYS A 103 8.89 -21.18 9.81
C LYS A 103 9.73 -21.46 8.57
N ASP A 104 10.65 -22.40 8.70
CA ASP A 104 11.36 -22.92 7.55
C ASP A 104 10.58 -24.04 6.83
N ILE A 105 11.25 -24.72 5.90
CA ILE A 105 10.68 -25.78 5.07
C ILE A 105 10.27 -27.02 5.86
N ASP A 106 10.90 -27.25 7.02
CA ASP A 106 10.62 -28.39 7.90
C ASP A 106 9.50 -28.05 8.90
N GLY A 107 9.01 -26.81 8.85
CA GLY A 107 8.01 -26.30 9.79
C GLY A 107 8.61 -25.86 11.13
N GLU A 108 9.94 -25.86 11.26
CA GLU A 108 10.61 -25.41 12.47
C GLU A 108 10.53 -23.88 12.58
N THR A 109 10.20 -23.39 13.77
CA THR A 109 10.19 -21.96 14.06
C THR A 109 11.62 -21.41 14.04
N ARG A 110 11.90 -20.51 13.10
CA ARG A 110 13.19 -19.81 12.97
C ARG A 110 13.18 -18.42 13.57
N SER A 111 12.01 -17.80 13.61
CA SER A 111 11.80 -16.51 14.27
C SER A 111 10.44 -16.51 14.93
N ASP A 112 10.40 -15.96 16.13
CA ASP A 112 9.19 -15.74 16.90
C ASP A 112 9.29 -14.33 17.47
N LYS A 113 8.47 -13.42 16.96
CA LYS A 113 8.45 -12.02 17.40
C LYS A 113 7.04 -11.63 17.77
N TYR A 114 6.97 -10.85 18.84
CA TYR A 114 5.74 -10.19 19.26
C TYR A 114 5.71 -8.78 18.68
N LEU A 115 4.62 -8.44 18.00
CA LEU A 115 4.41 -7.14 17.38
C LEU A 115 3.18 -6.48 17.98
N GLN A 116 3.31 -5.18 18.25
CA GLN A 116 2.18 -4.33 18.56
C GLN A 116 1.58 -3.84 17.25
N LEU A 117 0.85 -4.70 16.55
CA LEU A 117 0.06 -4.26 15.40
C LEU A 117 -1.04 -3.34 15.95
N MET A 118 -0.92 -2.05 15.60
CA MET A 118 -1.72 -0.92 16.08
C MET A 118 -3.22 -1.22 16.17
N LYS A 119 -3.92 -0.41 16.98
CA LYS A 119 -5.38 -0.46 17.15
C LYS A 119 -6.09 -0.51 15.80
N GLU A 120 -7.24 -1.19 15.81
CA GLU A 120 -8.19 -1.36 14.71
C GLU A 120 -8.18 -0.15 13.77
N ASN A 121 -8.11 -0.38 12.45
CA ASN A 121 -8.24 0.60 11.33
C ASN A 121 -7.02 0.81 10.42
N VAL A 122 -5.89 0.13 10.65
CA VAL A 122 -4.75 0.16 9.72
C VAL A 122 -4.72 -1.13 8.89
N ASN A 123 -4.26 -1.07 7.65
CA ASN A 123 -3.94 -2.28 6.89
C ASN A 123 -2.64 -2.88 7.43
N ILE A 124 -2.63 -4.20 7.60
CA ILE A 124 -1.38 -4.93 7.80
C ILE A 124 -0.74 -5.07 6.44
N VAL A 125 0.53 -4.69 6.34
CA VAL A 125 1.33 -4.82 5.13
C VAL A 125 2.49 -5.76 5.44
N ILE A 126 2.55 -6.88 4.72
CA ILE A 126 3.61 -7.88 4.87
C ILE A 126 4.43 -7.84 3.60
N ARG A 127 5.71 -7.51 3.76
CA ARG A 127 6.67 -7.55 2.67
C ARG A 127 7.64 -8.70 2.91
N VAL A 128 7.75 -9.58 1.92
CA VAL A 128 8.76 -10.64 1.89
C VAL A 128 9.68 -10.35 0.72
N ALA A 129 10.91 -9.96 1.03
CA ALA A 129 11.94 -9.67 0.05
C ALA A 129 12.92 -10.84 -0.01
N ARG A 130 13.14 -11.39 -1.20
CA ARG A 130 14.23 -12.34 -1.39
C ARG A 130 15.54 -11.55 -1.45
N THR A 131 16.41 -11.72 -0.45
CA THR A 131 17.66 -10.93 -0.33
C THR A 131 18.90 -11.69 -0.79
N SER A 132 18.76 -12.98 -1.09
CA SER A 132 19.73 -13.78 -1.82
C SER A 132 19.03 -15.04 -2.36
N ASP A 133 19.75 -15.87 -3.08
CA ASP A 133 19.24 -17.18 -3.51
C ASP A 133 18.71 -18.07 -2.38
N LEU A 134 19.17 -17.80 -1.15
CA LEU A 134 18.92 -18.64 0.01
C LEU A 134 18.30 -17.90 1.16
N SER A 135 17.83 -16.66 1.00
CA SER A 135 17.31 -15.96 2.15
C SER A 135 16.17 -15.02 1.82
N PHE A 136 15.20 -15.02 2.73
CA PHE A 136 14.05 -14.15 2.71
C PHE A 136 14.11 -13.23 3.92
N SER A 137 13.98 -11.94 3.67
CA SER A 137 13.75 -10.93 4.70
C SER A 137 12.27 -10.64 4.77
N THR A 138 11.70 -10.76 5.96
CA THR A 138 10.27 -10.50 6.22
C THR A 138 10.13 -9.20 6.99
N TYR A 139 9.21 -8.36 6.54
CA TYR A 139 8.84 -7.10 7.16
C TYR A 139 7.34 -7.07 7.38
N VAL A 140 6.91 -6.45 8.48
CA VAL A 140 5.49 -6.20 8.77
C VAL A 140 5.34 -4.72 9.10
N ASN A 141 4.49 -4.00 8.37
CA ASN A 141 4.33 -2.54 8.47
C ASN A 141 5.67 -1.79 8.42
N ASN A 142 6.55 -2.19 7.50
CA ASN A 142 7.94 -1.72 7.34
C ASN A 142 8.90 -2.03 8.49
N GLU A 143 8.45 -2.67 9.56
CA GLU A 143 9.33 -3.16 10.63
C GLU A 143 10.01 -4.46 10.20
N PHE A 144 11.34 -4.53 10.35
CA PHE A 144 12.10 -5.74 10.04
C PHE A 144 11.87 -6.84 11.09
N ILE A 145 11.29 -7.96 10.64
CA ILE A 145 10.99 -9.09 11.52
C ILE A 145 12.18 -10.03 11.58
N SER A 146 12.56 -10.61 10.45
CA SER A 146 13.65 -11.59 10.41
C SER A 146 14.21 -11.77 9.01
N LYS A 147 15.41 -12.34 8.96
CA LYS A 147 16.03 -12.86 7.75
C LYS A 147 16.27 -14.35 7.94
N VAL A 148 15.52 -15.18 7.22
CA VAL A 148 15.59 -16.64 7.35
C VAL A 148 16.26 -17.24 6.11
N ARG A 149 17.18 -18.18 6.34
CA ARG A 149 17.81 -18.93 5.27
C ARG A 149 16.87 -20.05 4.81
N SER A 150 16.52 -20.09 3.53
CA SER A 150 15.78 -21.20 2.96
C SER A 150 16.68 -22.45 2.95
N LEU A 151 16.18 -23.54 3.53
CA LEU A 151 16.89 -24.81 3.66
C LEU A 151 16.73 -25.73 2.44
N ALA A 152 16.18 -25.23 1.32
CA ALA A 152 16.09 -26.04 0.10
C ALA A 152 17.47 -26.63 -0.27
N PRO A 153 17.60 -27.73 -1.02
CA PRO A 153 18.92 -28.27 -1.38
C PRO A 153 19.68 -27.40 -2.39
N LYS A 154 21.03 -27.41 -2.36
CA LYS A 154 21.92 -26.56 -3.22
C LYS A 154 21.50 -26.43 -4.69
N LYS A 155 21.00 -27.55 -5.23
CA LYS A 155 20.67 -27.72 -6.64
C LYS A 155 19.28 -27.14 -7.02
N MET A 156 18.44 -26.80 -6.05
CA MET A 156 17.10 -26.22 -6.29
C MET A 156 17.12 -24.68 -6.36
N TRP A 157 18.25 -24.03 -6.08
CA TRP A 157 18.33 -22.61 -5.72
C TRP A 157 18.50 -21.62 -6.85
N LYS A 158 18.82 -22.07 -8.07
CA LYS A 158 18.72 -21.21 -9.27
C LYS A 158 17.29 -20.83 -9.62
N ASN A 159 16.31 -21.30 -8.84
CA ASN A 159 14.93 -21.18 -9.21
C ASN A 159 14.17 -20.20 -8.33
N LYS A 160 13.50 -19.31 -9.05
CA LYS A 160 12.49 -18.37 -8.63
C LYS A 160 11.44 -19.04 -7.74
N VAL A 161 10.85 -18.27 -6.83
CA VAL A 161 9.54 -18.62 -6.28
C VAL A 161 8.66 -18.91 -7.49
N THR A 162 7.91 -20.02 -7.47
CA THR A 162 6.98 -20.33 -8.56
C THR A 162 5.57 -19.95 -8.17
N VAL A 163 5.20 -20.10 -6.90
CA VAL A 163 3.85 -19.79 -6.43
C VAL A 163 3.99 -19.10 -5.08
N ALA A 164 3.22 -18.03 -4.91
CA ALA A 164 2.92 -17.48 -3.60
C ALA A 164 1.45 -17.78 -3.30
N SER A 165 1.15 -18.14 -2.06
CA SER A 165 -0.21 -18.39 -1.59
C SER A 165 -0.42 -17.73 -0.24
N ILE A 166 -1.67 -17.42 0.06
CA ILE A 166 -2.11 -16.99 1.38
C ILE A 166 -3.30 -17.84 1.81
N GLY A 167 -3.29 -18.28 3.06
CA GLY A 167 -4.33 -19.08 3.69
C GLY A 167 -4.77 -18.47 5.01
N PHE A 168 -6.05 -18.64 5.33
CA PHE A 168 -6.70 -18.14 6.55
C PHE A 168 -7.30 -19.31 7.32
N SER A 169 -6.92 -19.47 8.59
CA SER A 169 -7.48 -20.50 9.46
C SER A 169 -8.74 -20.00 10.15
N ASP A 170 -9.85 -20.74 9.98
CA ASP A 170 -11.15 -20.50 10.62
C ASP A 170 -11.76 -19.11 10.32
N SER A 171 -11.63 -18.61 9.09
CA SER A 171 -12.40 -17.42 8.68
C SER A 171 -13.85 -17.83 8.46
N GLU A 172 -14.83 -17.18 9.11
CA GLU A 172 -16.26 -17.30 8.77
C GLU A 172 -16.66 -16.31 7.67
N ARG A 173 -15.74 -15.43 7.27
CA ARG A 173 -15.99 -14.31 6.36
C ARG A 173 -14.95 -14.24 5.28
N GLU A 174 -15.35 -13.65 4.16
CA GLU A 174 -14.45 -13.31 3.09
C GLU A 174 -13.41 -12.29 3.57
N VAL A 175 -12.15 -12.53 3.23
CA VAL A 175 -11.05 -11.59 3.46
C VAL A 175 -10.60 -11.02 2.12
N ILE A 176 -10.54 -9.70 2.04
CA ILE A 176 -10.00 -9.01 0.86
C ILE A 176 -8.50 -8.86 1.05
N VAL A 177 -7.73 -9.46 0.14
CA VAL A 177 -6.27 -9.38 0.12
C VAL A 177 -5.83 -8.67 -1.15
N THR A 178 -4.97 -7.67 -0.97
CA THR A 178 -4.22 -7.05 -2.06
C THR A 178 -2.85 -7.71 -2.11
N PHE A 179 -2.47 -8.21 -3.28
CA PHE A 179 -1.19 -8.85 -3.52
C PHE A 179 -0.44 -8.13 -4.64
N ALA A 180 0.84 -7.86 -4.43
CA ALA A 180 1.73 -7.32 -5.46
C ALA A 180 3.05 -8.10 -5.46
N ALA A 181 3.50 -8.46 -6.66
CA ALA A 181 4.83 -9.03 -6.88
C ALA A 181 5.69 -8.04 -7.68
N PHE A 182 6.89 -7.80 -7.19
CA PHE A 182 7.89 -6.93 -7.82
C PHE A 182 9.00 -7.81 -8.38
N ASN A 183 9.22 -7.71 -9.69
CA ASN A 183 10.38 -8.32 -10.33
C ASN A 183 11.56 -7.36 -10.25
N GLU A 184 12.55 -7.70 -9.44
CA GLU A 184 13.90 -7.15 -9.60
C GLU A 184 14.47 -7.83 -10.86
N GLU A 185 14.34 -7.18 -12.02
CA GLU A 185 15.21 -7.53 -13.14
C GLU A 185 16.63 -7.16 -12.73
N PHE A 186 17.31 -8.10 -12.09
CA PHE A 186 18.74 -8.02 -11.87
C PHE A 186 19.41 -7.91 -13.23
N GLU A 187 19.95 -6.72 -13.56
CA GLU A 187 20.90 -6.48 -14.65
C GLU A 187 22.24 -7.22 -14.43
N THR A 188 22.25 -8.40 -13.80
CA THR A 188 23.43 -9.24 -13.65
C THR A 188 23.42 -10.33 -14.71
N THR A 189 23.65 -9.95 -15.96
CA THR A 189 24.22 -10.88 -16.95
C THR A 189 24.91 -10.13 -18.09
N ALA A 190 26.05 -9.51 -17.76
CA ALA A 190 27.01 -9.11 -18.79
C ALA A 190 28.46 -9.57 -18.50
N ASN A 191 28.80 -10.04 -17.29
CA ASN A 191 30.22 -10.22 -16.95
C ASN A 191 30.69 -11.62 -16.57
N ASN A 192 29.88 -12.69 -16.57
CA ASN A 192 30.45 -14.03 -16.33
C ASN A 192 29.57 -15.14 -16.90
N GLU A 193 29.77 -15.50 -18.17
CA GLU A 193 29.78 -16.89 -18.64
C GLU A 193 30.36 -16.95 -20.07
N THR A 194 31.61 -16.51 -20.23
CA THR A 194 32.48 -17.19 -21.17
C THR A 194 32.94 -18.46 -20.46
N GLN A 195 32.07 -19.48 -20.41
CA GLN A 195 32.59 -20.84 -20.30
C GLN A 195 33.38 -21.04 -21.58
N MET A 196 34.70 -20.87 -21.47
CA MET A 196 35.61 -21.55 -22.38
C MET A 196 35.21 -23.02 -22.30
N ILE A 197 34.61 -23.52 -23.38
CA ILE A 197 34.54 -24.95 -23.64
C ILE A 197 36.00 -25.34 -23.85
N GLU A 198 36.67 -25.66 -22.74
CA GLU A 198 37.93 -26.39 -22.76
C GLU A 198 37.57 -27.75 -23.36
N PRO A 199 38.11 -28.11 -24.54
CA PRO A 199 37.82 -29.40 -25.14
C PRO A 199 38.35 -30.45 -24.17
N GLN A 200 37.45 -31.23 -23.57
CA GLN A 200 37.85 -32.38 -22.79
C GLN A 200 38.51 -33.38 -23.76
N HIS A 201 39.83 -33.48 -23.67
CA HIS A 201 40.61 -34.56 -24.25
C HIS A 201 40.06 -35.89 -23.71
N GLN A 202 39.31 -36.61 -24.54
CA GLN A 202 39.17 -38.05 -24.39
C GLN A 202 40.42 -38.69 -24.97
N GLU A 203 41.36 -39.08 -24.10
CA GLU A 203 42.35 -40.10 -24.40
C GLU A 203 41.62 -41.45 -24.54
N GLY A 204 41.30 -41.79 -25.78
CA GLY A 204 40.86 -43.11 -26.21
C GLY A 204 41.76 -43.55 -27.36
N ALA A 205 42.59 -44.55 -27.09
CA ALA A 205 43.62 -45.05 -27.98
C ALA A 205 43.05 -45.65 -29.29
N GLU A 206 43.83 -45.39 -30.35
CA GLU A 206 44.08 -46.26 -31.52
C GLU A 206 42.94 -46.54 -32.51
N GLY A 207 43.10 -46.00 -33.72
CA GLY A 207 42.41 -46.54 -34.91
C GLY A 207 42.16 -45.54 -36.04
N GLN A 208 43.22 -45.09 -36.71
CA GLN A 208 43.28 -44.76 -38.14
C GLN A 208 42.01 -44.24 -38.86
N GLN A 209 41.95 -42.93 -39.10
CA GLN A 209 41.93 -42.34 -40.44
C GLN A 209 42.18 -40.85 -40.31
N ALA A 210 43.30 -40.37 -40.86
CA ALA A 210 43.65 -38.96 -40.89
C ALA A 210 42.71 -38.24 -41.87
N GLU A 211 41.52 -37.87 -41.41
CA GLU A 211 40.72 -36.84 -42.08
C GLU A 211 41.46 -35.51 -41.97
N SER A 212 41.53 -34.79 -43.10
CA SER A 212 42.33 -33.59 -43.27
C SER A 212 41.92 -32.50 -42.27
N PRO A 213 42.87 -31.88 -41.53
CA PRO A 213 42.59 -30.81 -40.55
C PRO A 213 41.99 -29.52 -41.16
N GLU A 214 41.84 -29.46 -42.48
CA GLU A 214 41.15 -28.36 -43.17
C GLU A 214 39.62 -28.40 -43.00
N ALA A 215 39.00 -29.58 -42.98
CA ALA A 215 37.54 -29.71 -42.89
C ALA A 215 36.99 -29.24 -41.52
N ASP A 216 37.74 -29.47 -40.44
CA ASP A 216 37.39 -29.01 -39.10
C ASP A 216 37.57 -27.50 -38.93
N ARG A 217 38.54 -26.90 -39.64
CA ARG A 217 38.72 -25.44 -39.65
C ARG A 217 37.58 -24.74 -40.36
N GLU A 218 37.11 -25.28 -41.48
CA GLU A 218 36.01 -24.69 -42.25
C GLU A 218 34.70 -24.68 -41.44
N LYS A 219 34.36 -25.80 -40.79
CA LYS A 219 33.20 -25.87 -39.87
C LYS A 219 33.32 -24.91 -38.69
N ALA A 220 34.52 -24.74 -38.14
CA ALA A 220 34.74 -23.80 -37.03
C ALA A 220 34.58 -22.34 -37.47
N VAL A 221 34.96 -22.00 -38.70
CA VAL A 221 34.75 -20.65 -39.27
C VAL A 221 33.27 -20.40 -39.52
N GLU A 222 32.53 -21.35 -40.12
CA GLU A 222 31.10 -21.21 -40.37
C GLU A 222 30.30 -21.04 -39.06
N ALA A 223 30.66 -21.78 -38.01
CA ALA A 223 30.04 -21.64 -36.69
C ALA A 223 30.32 -20.26 -36.06
N ARG A 224 31.52 -19.69 -36.28
CA ARG A 224 31.86 -18.35 -35.81
C ARG A 224 31.09 -17.27 -36.55
N GLU A 225 30.92 -17.38 -37.87
CA GLU A 225 30.10 -16.43 -38.65
C GLU A 225 28.65 -16.41 -38.17
N LYS A 226 28.02 -17.58 -37.99
CA LYS A 226 26.65 -17.67 -37.45
C LYS A 226 26.55 -17.07 -36.05
N ALA A 227 27.55 -17.29 -35.19
CA ALA A 227 27.58 -16.71 -33.85
C ALA A 227 27.73 -15.18 -33.87
N VAL A 228 28.46 -14.63 -34.84
CA VAL A 228 28.58 -13.17 -35.02
C VAL A 228 27.25 -12.58 -35.52
N GLU A 229 26.59 -13.21 -36.49
CA GLU A 229 25.30 -12.74 -37.01
C GLU A 229 24.21 -12.68 -35.91
N VAL A 230 24.17 -13.69 -35.03
CA VAL A 230 23.24 -13.71 -33.89
C VAL A 230 23.54 -12.59 -32.90
N LYS A 231 24.84 -12.29 -32.66
CA LYS A 231 25.24 -11.18 -31.78
C LYS A 231 24.87 -9.82 -32.37
N GLU A 232 25.04 -9.61 -33.67
CA GLU A 232 24.63 -8.36 -34.32
C GLU A 232 23.11 -8.12 -34.20
N LYS A 233 22.28 -9.14 -34.48
CA LYS A 233 20.83 -9.04 -34.28
C LYS A 233 20.45 -8.75 -32.83
N ALA A 234 21.13 -9.37 -31.88
CA ALA A 234 20.90 -9.11 -30.46
C ALA A 234 21.28 -7.68 -30.05
N VAL A 235 22.34 -7.11 -30.65
CA VAL A 235 22.73 -5.70 -30.43
C VAL A 235 21.69 -4.75 -31.01
N GLU A 236 21.18 -5.01 -32.23
CA GLU A 236 20.15 -4.16 -32.85
C GLU A 236 18.87 -4.10 -32.02
N VAL A 237 18.42 -5.23 -31.47
CA VAL A 237 17.24 -5.29 -30.58
C VAL A 237 17.48 -4.48 -29.29
N LYS A 238 18.69 -4.55 -28.72
CA LYS A 238 19.04 -3.77 -27.52
C LYS A 238 19.07 -2.27 -27.80
N GLU A 239 19.61 -1.84 -28.92
CA GLU A 239 19.63 -0.42 -29.29
C GLU A 239 18.21 0.13 -29.45
N LYS A 240 17.28 -0.63 -30.06
CA LYS A 240 15.86 -0.25 -30.14
C LYS A 240 15.22 -0.12 -28.76
N ALA A 241 15.43 -1.10 -27.88
CA ALA A 241 14.88 -1.07 -26.52
C ALA A 241 15.43 0.11 -25.70
N VAL A 242 16.73 0.42 -25.81
CA VAL A 242 17.33 1.60 -25.16
C VAL A 242 16.74 2.90 -25.71
N GLY A 243 16.48 2.98 -27.01
CA GLY A 243 15.81 4.12 -27.63
C GLY A 243 14.40 4.36 -27.07
N GLU A 244 13.61 3.31 -26.93
CA GLU A 244 12.26 3.39 -26.34
C GLU A 244 12.30 3.79 -24.86
N GLN A 245 13.22 3.24 -24.07
CA GLN A 245 13.40 3.62 -22.68
C GLN A 245 13.80 5.09 -22.52
N LYS A 246 14.70 5.59 -23.39
CA LYS A 246 15.10 7.00 -23.38
C LYS A 246 13.91 7.92 -23.65
N LYS A 247 13.05 7.56 -24.61
CA LYS A 247 11.84 8.33 -24.94
C LYS A 247 10.86 8.36 -23.75
N LEU A 248 10.64 7.23 -23.11
CA LEU A 248 9.75 7.14 -21.95
C LEU A 248 10.28 7.93 -20.74
N LEU A 249 11.60 7.94 -20.54
CA LEU A 249 12.24 8.76 -19.51
C LEU A 249 12.06 10.26 -19.78
N GLU A 250 12.19 10.69 -21.03
CA GLU A 250 12.01 12.08 -21.43
C GLU A 250 10.56 12.56 -21.23
N GLU A 251 9.58 11.73 -21.58
CA GLU A 251 8.15 11.99 -21.31
C GLU A 251 7.88 12.09 -19.79
N SER A 252 8.44 11.17 -18.99
CA SER A 252 8.30 11.20 -17.53
C SER A 252 8.93 12.45 -16.88
N MET A 253 10.09 12.90 -17.37
CA MET A 253 10.71 14.14 -16.87
C MET A 253 9.85 15.38 -17.16
N LYS A 254 9.20 15.43 -18.34
CA LYS A 254 8.28 16.50 -18.69
C LYS A 254 7.05 16.52 -17.76
N ASP A 255 6.46 15.36 -17.47
CA ASP A 255 5.33 15.25 -16.55
C ASP A 255 5.69 15.65 -15.11
N VAL A 256 6.92 15.38 -14.67
CA VAL A 256 7.42 15.83 -13.36
C VAL A 256 7.59 17.35 -13.34
N GLU A 257 8.10 17.95 -14.42
CA GLU A 257 8.24 19.40 -14.53
C GLU A 257 6.88 20.12 -14.51
N GLU A 258 5.89 19.59 -15.24
CA GLU A 258 4.52 20.14 -15.25
C GLU A 258 3.86 20.05 -13.87
N ARG A 259 4.03 18.92 -13.16
CA ARG A 259 3.59 18.77 -11.77
C ARG A 259 4.29 19.75 -10.82
N GLY A 260 5.60 19.97 -10.98
CA GLY A 260 6.34 20.97 -10.21
C GLY A 260 5.77 22.38 -10.38
N LYS A 261 5.42 22.77 -11.62
CA LYS A 261 4.77 24.06 -11.90
C LYS A 261 3.38 24.15 -11.28
N ALA A 262 2.61 23.07 -11.26
CA ALA A 262 1.29 23.03 -10.62
C ALA A 262 1.39 23.20 -9.09
N THR A 263 2.34 22.51 -8.44
CA THR A 263 2.59 22.65 -7.00
C THR A 263 2.96 24.07 -6.62
N ALA A 264 3.86 24.72 -7.38
CA ALA A 264 4.25 26.11 -7.12
C ALA A 264 3.06 27.09 -7.23
N ARG A 265 2.11 26.84 -8.14
CA ARG A 265 0.87 27.63 -8.25
C ARG A 265 -0.03 27.43 -7.03
N LEU A 266 -0.16 26.19 -6.55
CA LEU A 266 -0.97 25.88 -5.36
C LEU A 266 -0.36 26.50 -4.09
N GLU A 267 0.96 26.45 -3.92
CA GLU A 267 1.65 27.11 -2.81
C GLU A 267 1.36 28.61 -2.78
N LYS A 268 1.35 29.26 -3.95
CA LYS A 268 0.99 30.68 -4.06
C LYS A 268 -0.46 30.95 -3.65
N VAL A 269 -1.41 30.12 -4.09
CA VAL A 269 -2.83 30.24 -3.70
C VAL A 269 -3.02 30.04 -2.20
N VAL A 270 -2.34 29.07 -1.60
CA VAL A 270 -2.39 28.83 -0.16
C VAL A 270 -1.86 30.03 0.63
N ALA A 271 -0.74 30.63 0.19
CA ALA A 271 -0.19 31.83 0.83
C ALA A 271 -1.15 33.03 0.73
N GLU A 272 -1.81 33.23 -0.42
CA GLU A 272 -2.83 34.27 -0.60
C GLU A 272 -4.05 34.05 0.30
N LEU A 273 -4.52 32.80 0.43
CA LEU A 273 -5.62 32.45 1.34
C LEU A 273 -5.27 32.66 2.81
N GLN A 274 -4.06 32.28 3.23
CA GLN A 274 -3.58 32.52 4.60
C GLN A 274 -3.58 34.02 4.93
N LYS A 275 -3.04 34.84 4.03
CA LYS A 275 -3.06 36.30 4.22
C LYS A 275 -4.49 36.85 4.30
N SER A 276 -5.40 36.37 3.45
CA SER A 276 -6.81 36.79 3.50
C SER A 276 -7.51 36.38 4.80
N LEU A 277 -7.15 35.22 5.38
CA LEU A 277 -7.68 34.78 6.67
C LEU A 277 -7.19 35.67 7.82
N GLU A 278 -5.90 36.01 7.86
CA GLU A 278 -5.34 36.93 8.86
C GLU A 278 -6.02 38.31 8.81
N GLU A 279 -6.28 38.85 7.61
CA GLU A 279 -7.00 40.12 7.44
C GLU A 279 -8.44 40.05 7.98
N LYS A 280 -9.15 38.92 7.74
CA LYS A 280 -10.50 38.70 8.26
C LYS A 280 -10.52 38.53 9.77
N GLU A 281 -9.55 37.83 10.35
CA GLU A 281 -9.41 37.65 11.79
C GLU A 281 -9.23 38.99 12.49
N LYS A 282 -8.36 39.85 11.97
CA LYS A 282 -8.17 41.20 12.49
C LYS A 282 -9.44 42.06 12.40
N ALA A 283 -10.17 41.97 11.29
CA ALA A 283 -11.43 42.69 11.13
C ALA A 283 -12.52 42.23 12.12
N LEU A 284 -12.54 40.93 12.47
CA LEU A 284 -13.43 40.38 13.50
C LEU A 284 -13.03 40.89 14.90
N GLU A 285 -11.74 40.92 15.22
CA GLU A 285 -11.24 41.44 16.50
C GLU A 285 -11.60 42.93 16.69
N ASP A 286 -11.46 43.74 15.63
CA ASP A 286 -11.84 45.14 15.65
C ASP A 286 -13.36 45.32 15.85
N ARG A 287 -14.18 44.49 15.20
CA ARG A 287 -15.64 44.49 15.37
C ARG A 287 -16.04 44.10 16.79
N GLU A 288 -15.41 43.09 17.38
CA GLU A 288 -15.65 42.67 18.76
C GLU A 288 -15.34 43.81 19.75
N LYS A 289 -14.23 44.53 19.56
CA LYS A 289 -13.89 45.71 20.36
C LYS A 289 -14.93 46.83 20.25
N THR A 290 -15.53 47.05 19.07
CA THR A 290 -16.59 48.06 18.91
C THR A 290 -17.89 47.68 19.63
N LEU A 291 -18.26 46.39 19.62
CA LEU A 291 -19.46 45.90 20.31
C LEU A 291 -19.33 46.02 21.82
N ASN A 292 -18.18 45.65 22.39
CA ASN A 292 -17.94 45.74 23.83
C ASN A 292 -17.94 47.19 24.37
N ARG A 293 -17.73 48.20 23.52
CA ARG A 293 -17.81 49.62 23.90
C ARG A 293 -19.23 50.20 23.86
N GLY A 294 -20.17 49.57 23.15
CA GLY A 294 -21.52 50.10 22.95
C GLY A 294 -22.55 49.73 24.03
N SER A 295 -22.20 48.81 24.95
CA SER A 295 -23.13 48.27 25.96
C SER A 295 -23.11 48.99 27.31
N GLY A 296 -22.39 50.12 27.42
CA GLY A 296 -22.40 50.97 28.60
C GLY A 296 -23.12 52.28 28.29
N ASP A 297 -24.21 52.55 29.02
CA ASP A 297 -24.94 53.82 29.08
C ASP A 297 -26.08 53.98 28.07
N GLY A 298 -27.28 53.52 28.45
CA GLY A 298 -28.49 53.66 27.65
C GLY A 298 -29.73 53.04 28.28
N ASP A 299 -30.08 53.50 29.48
CA ASP A 299 -31.36 53.23 30.14
C ASP A 299 -32.48 53.99 29.39
N VAL A 300 -33.07 53.36 28.37
CA VAL A 300 -34.28 53.86 27.70
C VAL A 300 -35.20 52.68 27.39
N ASP A 301 -36.19 52.49 28.26
CA ASP A 301 -37.39 51.72 28.01
C ASP A 301 -38.05 52.17 26.71
N THR A 302 -37.93 51.37 25.65
CA THR A 302 -38.78 51.50 24.47
C THR A 302 -39.09 50.10 23.97
N GLU A 303 -40.28 49.62 24.32
CA GLU A 303 -40.97 48.48 23.70
C GLU A 303 -41.03 48.66 22.18
N ARG A 304 -39.99 48.22 21.47
CA ARG A 304 -40.03 47.99 20.03
C ARG A 304 -40.30 46.51 19.80
N LYS A 305 -41.56 46.25 19.51
CA LYS A 305 -42.08 45.07 18.82
C LYS A 305 -41.16 44.72 17.64
N ALA A 306 -40.21 43.83 17.88
CA ALA A 306 -39.26 43.35 16.87
C ALA A 306 -40.04 42.54 15.84
N THR A 307 -40.36 43.17 14.71
CA THR A 307 -40.70 42.46 13.48
C THR A 307 -39.49 41.61 13.12
N SER A 308 -39.61 40.30 13.31
CA SER A 308 -38.62 39.29 12.94
C SER A 308 -38.19 39.52 11.50
N SER A 309 -37.08 40.22 11.31
CA SER A 309 -36.42 40.32 10.02
C SER A 309 -36.07 38.91 9.61
N SER A 310 -36.70 38.41 8.55
CA SER A 310 -36.38 37.12 7.95
C SER A 310 -34.86 37.06 7.81
N SER A 311 -34.24 36.12 8.54
CA SER A 311 -32.81 35.84 8.46
C SER A 311 -32.47 35.49 7.01
N VAL A 312 -32.04 36.48 6.24
CA VAL A 312 -31.57 36.27 4.88
C VAL A 312 -30.20 35.62 5.03
N ASN A 313 -30.15 34.31 4.85
CA ASN A 313 -28.88 33.59 4.83
C ASN A 313 -27.98 34.16 3.72
N PRO A 314 -26.65 34.20 3.93
CA PRO A 314 -25.70 34.53 2.88
C PRO A 314 -25.94 33.68 1.62
N PRO A 315 -25.68 34.22 0.41
CA PRO A 315 -25.93 33.51 -0.85
C PRO A 315 -25.12 32.21 -1.00
N ASP A 316 -24.04 32.05 -0.23
CA ASP A 316 -23.17 30.87 -0.18
C ASP A 316 -23.50 29.90 0.96
N ALA A 317 -24.52 30.17 1.78
CA ALA A 317 -24.86 29.34 2.95
C ALA A 317 -25.11 27.87 2.59
N ASP A 318 -25.83 27.61 1.50
CA ASP A 318 -26.10 26.25 1.04
C ASP A 318 -24.84 25.56 0.53
N ILE A 319 -23.96 26.29 -0.15
CA ILE A 319 -22.68 25.77 -0.65
C ILE A 319 -21.77 25.39 0.52
N ILE A 320 -21.62 26.26 1.52
CA ILE A 320 -20.79 25.99 2.69
C ILE A 320 -21.36 24.82 3.49
N LYS A 321 -22.68 24.76 3.67
CA LYS A 321 -23.34 23.63 4.33
C LYS A 321 -23.11 22.31 3.60
N LEU A 322 -23.30 22.28 2.27
CA LEU A 322 -23.00 21.10 1.44
C LEU A 322 -21.53 20.70 1.55
N SER A 323 -20.64 21.69 1.56
CA SER A 323 -19.22 21.45 1.66
C SER A 323 -18.82 20.80 2.98
N ALA A 324 -19.31 21.34 4.10
CA ALA A 324 -19.05 20.85 5.44
C ALA A 324 -19.65 19.47 5.70
N THR A 325 -20.89 19.23 5.24
CA THR A 325 -21.65 18.02 5.62
C THR A 325 -21.58 16.88 4.61
N VAL A 326 -21.24 17.16 3.35
CA VAL A 326 -21.25 16.16 2.28
C VAL A 326 -19.89 16.04 1.60
N ALA A 327 -19.33 17.16 1.11
CA ALA A 327 -18.15 17.11 0.27
C ALA A 327 -16.91 16.62 1.02
N TRP A 328 -16.63 17.18 2.21
CA TRP A 328 -15.49 16.76 3.04
C TRP A 328 -15.56 15.28 3.46
N PRO A 329 -16.65 14.80 4.09
CA PRO A 329 -16.77 13.38 4.45
C PRO A 329 -16.60 12.43 3.27
N ARG A 330 -17.19 12.77 2.10
CA ARG A 330 -17.07 11.94 0.90
C ARG A 330 -15.66 11.94 0.32
N ALA A 331 -15.00 13.10 0.25
CA ALA A 331 -13.63 13.21 -0.25
C ALA A 331 -12.67 12.39 0.62
N ILE A 332 -12.78 12.55 1.95
CA ILE A 332 -11.98 11.82 2.93
C ILE A 332 -12.22 10.31 2.80
N ARG A 333 -13.49 9.88 2.79
CA ARG A 333 -13.86 8.46 2.65
C ARG A 333 -13.39 7.87 1.32
N HIS A 334 -13.37 8.65 0.26
CA HIS A 334 -12.91 8.20 -1.05
C HIS A 334 -11.39 7.96 -1.07
N VAL A 335 -10.61 8.86 -0.47
CA VAL A 335 -9.14 8.80 -0.52
C VAL A 335 -8.57 7.86 0.54
N LEU A 336 -9.11 7.89 1.76
CA LEU A 336 -8.58 7.13 2.89
C LEU A 336 -9.35 5.84 3.19
N GLY A 337 -10.52 5.65 2.58
CA GLY A 337 -11.44 4.57 2.92
C GLY A 337 -12.34 4.90 4.11
N ALA A 338 -13.32 4.03 4.38
CA ALA A 338 -14.36 4.26 5.39
C ALA A 338 -13.79 4.40 6.80
N SER A 339 -12.89 3.50 7.18
CA SER A 339 -12.44 3.36 8.56
C SER A 339 -11.59 4.55 9.07
N PRO A 340 -10.59 5.05 8.31
CA PRO A 340 -9.92 6.32 8.65
C PRO A 340 -10.87 7.53 8.59
N ALA A 341 -11.82 7.54 7.64
CA ALA A 341 -12.80 8.63 7.53
C ALA A 341 -13.68 8.73 8.79
N ASP A 342 -14.18 7.61 9.32
CA ASP A 342 -15.00 7.58 10.52
C ASP A 342 -14.21 8.04 11.78
N THR A 343 -12.88 7.88 11.75
CA THR A 343 -12.00 8.40 12.82
C THR A 343 -11.82 9.91 12.70
N LEU A 344 -11.64 10.43 11.49
CA LEU A 344 -11.55 11.86 11.21
C LEU A 344 -12.87 12.57 11.51
N GLU A 345 -14.00 11.97 11.13
CA GLU A 345 -15.34 12.49 11.41
C GLU A 345 -15.58 12.63 12.92
N ARG A 346 -15.24 11.62 13.72
CA ARG A 346 -15.32 11.73 15.19
C ARG A 346 -14.46 12.85 15.76
N ARG A 347 -13.24 13.06 15.23
CA ARG A 347 -12.37 14.17 15.68
C ARG A 347 -12.92 15.53 15.27
N HIS A 348 -13.45 15.64 14.06
CA HIS A 348 -14.16 16.82 13.60
C HIS A 348 -15.32 17.14 14.55
N ASP A 349 -16.14 16.14 14.90
CA ASP A 349 -17.29 16.33 15.78
C ASP A 349 -16.87 16.78 17.19
N THR A 350 -15.78 16.23 17.73
CA THR A 350 -15.19 16.72 18.99
C THR A 350 -14.77 18.19 18.90
N LEU A 351 -14.07 18.59 17.84
CA LEU A 351 -13.68 20.00 17.65
C LEU A 351 -14.88 20.93 17.49
N MET A 352 -15.94 20.47 16.80
CA MET A 352 -17.17 21.25 16.67
C MET A 352 -17.88 21.40 18.02
N GLN A 353 -17.91 20.36 18.85
CA GLN A 353 -18.48 20.43 20.20
C GLN A 353 -17.70 21.40 21.10
N GLU A 354 -16.36 21.33 21.09
CA GLU A 354 -15.51 22.26 21.83
C GLU A 354 -15.73 23.71 21.39
N TRP A 355 -15.84 23.94 20.08
CA TRP A 355 -16.10 25.27 19.52
C TRP A 355 -17.47 25.82 19.93
N VAL A 356 -18.52 24.98 19.92
CA VAL A 356 -19.86 25.36 20.39
C VAL A 356 -19.84 25.74 21.87
N LEU A 357 -19.21 24.91 22.71
CA LEU A 357 -19.08 25.18 24.15
C LEU A 357 -18.33 26.49 24.44
N ALA A 358 -17.28 26.79 23.66
CA ALA A 358 -16.49 28.00 23.83
C ALA A 358 -17.25 29.28 23.45
N ARG A 359 -18.22 29.21 22.52
CA ARG A 359 -19.02 30.36 22.07
C ARG A 359 -20.17 30.73 23.02
N GLY A 360 -20.56 29.84 23.95
CA GLY A 360 -21.73 30.02 24.81
C GLY A 360 -23.04 29.66 24.10
N ASP A 361 -23.90 28.91 24.80
CA ASP A 361 -25.11 28.26 24.28
C ASP A 361 -26.13 29.24 23.67
N ASP A 362 -26.04 29.49 22.36
CA ASP A 362 -27.22 29.77 21.51
C ASP A 362 -26.95 29.62 20.00
N ILE A 363 -25.82 29.02 19.60
CA ILE A 363 -25.55 28.76 18.19
C ILE A 363 -26.37 27.55 17.77
N SER A 364 -27.55 27.80 17.20
CA SER A 364 -28.32 26.74 16.56
C SER A 364 -27.42 26.04 15.51
N SER A 365 -27.54 24.72 15.36
CA SER A 365 -26.83 23.94 14.33
C SER A 365 -27.19 24.35 12.88
N ASN A 366 -28.11 25.29 12.70
CA ASN A 366 -28.45 25.94 11.43
C ASN A 366 -27.74 27.30 11.24
N ALA A 367 -26.93 27.76 12.20
CA ALA A 367 -26.20 29.01 12.08
C ALA A 367 -25.11 28.87 11.02
N TYR A 368 -25.10 29.80 10.06
CA TYR A 368 -24.07 29.89 9.02
C TYR A 368 -22.64 29.80 9.58
N ASP A 369 -22.38 30.46 10.72
CA ASP A 369 -21.11 30.41 11.46
C ASP A 369 -20.63 28.98 11.77
N PHE A 370 -21.56 28.08 12.11
CA PHE A 370 -21.24 26.68 12.39
C PHE A 370 -20.66 25.99 11.15
N PHE A 371 -21.30 26.18 9.99
CA PHE A 371 -20.84 25.56 8.75
C PHE A 371 -19.57 26.21 8.21
N VAL A 372 -19.40 27.52 8.38
CA VAL A 372 -18.16 28.23 8.02
C VAL A 372 -16.98 27.68 8.80
N TYR A 373 -17.14 27.53 10.12
CA TYR A 373 -16.07 27.00 10.96
C TYR A 373 -15.79 25.51 10.66
N SER A 374 -16.84 24.70 10.52
CA SER A 374 -16.72 23.27 10.14
C SER A 374 -15.95 23.12 8.82
N HIS A 375 -16.37 23.84 7.78
CA HIS A 375 -15.76 23.79 6.45
C HIS A 375 -14.33 24.31 6.41
N GLY A 376 -14.09 25.51 6.94
CA GLY A 376 -12.85 26.25 6.76
C GLY A 376 -11.76 25.95 7.79
N VAL A 377 -12.14 25.44 8.97
CA VAL A 377 -11.20 25.24 10.08
C VAL A 377 -11.19 23.79 10.55
N ALA A 378 -12.34 23.27 10.99
CA ALA A 378 -12.38 21.98 11.68
C ALA A 378 -11.93 20.83 10.77
N TRP A 379 -12.51 20.71 9.57
CA TRP A 379 -12.12 19.65 8.63
C TRP A 379 -10.66 19.75 8.21
N PHE A 380 -10.20 20.95 7.85
CA PHE A 380 -8.83 21.15 7.41
C PHE A 380 -7.82 20.77 8.49
N LYS A 381 -8.04 21.24 9.74
CA LYS A 381 -7.20 20.89 10.89
C LYS A 381 -7.14 19.38 11.11
N VAL A 382 -8.30 18.72 11.10
CA VAL A 382 -8.39 17.27 11.32
C VAL A 382 -7.66 16.49 10.23
N VAL A 383 -7.77 16.89 8.97
CA VAL A 383 -7.07 16.21 7.87
C VAL A 383 -5.56 16.45 7.94
N VAL A 384 -5.11 17.70 8.16
CA VAL A 384 -3.67 18.03 8.25
C VAL A 384 -2.98 17.27 9.39
N GLU A 385 -3.63 17.14 10.55
CA GLU A 385 -3.05 16.47 11.72
C GLU A 385 -2.98 14.95 11.59
N ASN A 386 -3.71 14.33 10.63
CA ASN A 386 -3.94 12.88 10.62
C ASN A 386 -3.73 12.21 9.25
N ALA A 387 -3.58 12.99 8.18
CA ALA A 387 -3.28 12.49 6.84
C ALA A 387 -1.83 12.78 6.47
N THR A 388 -1.26 11.96 5.59
CA THR A 388 0.03 12.30 4.96
C THR A 388 -0.14 13.50 4.04
N GLN A 389 0.94 14.24 3.75
CA GLN A 389 0.90 15.36 2.80
C GLN A 389 0.35 14.95 1.44
N ALA A 390 0.71 13.76 0.95
CA ALA A 390 0.19 13.22 -0.31
C ALA A 390 -1.33 12.97 -0.25
N SER A 391 -1.79 12.37 0.85
CA SER A 391 -3.23 12.14 1.08
C SER A 391 -4.01 13.45 1.21
N LEU A 392 -3.46 14.46 1.90
CA LEU A 392 -4.08 15.77 2.04
C LEU A 392 -4.36 16.40 0.67
N MET A 393 -3.37 16.39 -0.23
CA MET A 393 -3.54 16.92 -1.59
C MET A 393 -4.65 16.21 -2.36
N LEU A 394 -4.68 14.87 -2.31
CA LEU A 394 -5.71 14.07 -2.96
C LEU A 394 -7.11 14.33 -2.37
N ILE A 395 -7.21 14.52 -1.05
CA ILE A 395 -8.49 14.84 -0.39
C ILE A 395 -8.97 16.22 -0.84
N MET A 396 -8.08 17.22 -0.89
CA MET A 396 -8.43 18.57 -1.33
C MET A 396 -8.88 18.59 -2.80
N GLU A 397 -8.14 17.92 -3.68
CA GLU A 397 -8.53 17.77 -5.09
C GLU A 397 -9.89 17.10 -5.22
N ARG A 398 -10.10 15.99 -4.48
CA ARG A 398 -11.37 15.27 -4.52
C ARG A 398 -12.54 16.07 -3.95
N HIS A 399 -12.29 16.89 -2.93
CA HIS A 399 -13.27 17.81 -2.35
C HIS A 399 -13.75 18.84 -3.37
N VAL A 400 -12.82 19.48 -4.11
CA VAL A 400 -13.16 20.43 -5.19
C VAL A 400 -14.02 19.76 -6.26
N VAL A 401 -13.62 18.58 -6.74
CA VAL A 401 -14.39 17.83 -7.74
C VAL A 401 -15.81 17.49 -7.25
N ILE A 402 -15.96 17.13 -5.97
CA ILE A 402 -17.29 16.84 -5.40
C ILE A 402 -18.13 18.12 -5.29
N MET A 403 -17.51 19.25 -4.92
CA MET A 403 -18.20 20.54 -4.86
C MET A 403 -18.70 21.00 -6.23
N GLU A 404 -17.91 20.82 -7.29
CA GLU A 404 -18.31 21.15 -8.67
C GLU A 404 -19.50 20.31 -9.18
N VAL A 405 -19.71 19.11 -8.63
CA VAL A 405 -20.84 18.24 -8.98
C VAL A 405 -22.09 18.54 -8.14
N LEU A 406 -21.91 19.08 -6.94
CA LEU A 406 -23.01 19.35 -6.00
C LEU A 406 -23.54 20.78 -6.07
N ALA A 407 -22.73 21.74 -6.51
CA ALA A 407 -23.10 23.14 -6.74
C ALA A 407 -23.69 23.32 -8.15
#